data_AF-A0A367ZA87-F1
#
_entry.id   AF-A0A367ZA87-F1
#
_cell.length_a   1.000
_cell.length_b   1.000
_cell.length_c   1.000
_cell.angle_alpha   90.00
_cell.angle_beta   90.00
_cell.angle_gamma   90.00
#
_symmetry.space_group_name_H-M   'P 1'
#
loop_
_entity.id
_entity.type
_entity.pdbx_description
1 polymer ?
#
loop_
_entity_poly.entity_id
_entity_poly.type
_entity_poly.pdbx_seq_one_letter_code
_entity_poly.pdbx_strand_id
1 'polypeptide(L)'
;MSLPPGFTPRKAFDEPFYRRTLNAGIAAVKGGDFAEANLLLRKAAEMKPTDPLPWLWLSAATQDPQEQKEYLEYALAADPNNGAARRGLAILSGKVDRKRLLAEGQEVQARRPEAPIEAQAGQVFRCDNCGGRMHYEVSKQELICENCGTRQPVPSPSAADESEQVLDFALLTSRGHTWAEAQHRLACNQCGAVTILDIGERAVTCPHCGSSQLIVSEESAELLQPNAIAPPKISPEQATELVSRWLGKGLFISDDLKKLAKPSTLRAVYYPFWTFDGFLKLNWVCEVNHGSSRNPIWVVERGEEFEIFDDEWIPGLTSLSEEDLQGLAPLDFKTVVAYEPTVLVDWNVLAYDHSLAEASLDARERIAKRLRQNLRHKVLPGREKRNFQSGAPEWSGMTYKLVLFPFYVGNYTYRGKAYHLFVNAQNGKVSGAKPVDRVKQVAFFLLVVLSATVLLLALYLLGLSFGWFGF
;
A
#
# COMPACT_ATOMS: atom_id res chain seq x y z
N MET A 1 -30.12 48.49 -26.41
CA MET A 1 -30.47 48.53 -24.97
C MET A 1 -29.35 49.26 -24.25
N SER A 2 -29.58 50.52 -23.89
CA SER A 2 -28.66 51.32 -23.08
C SER A 2 -28.83 50.92 -21.60
N LEU A 3 -27.73 50.64 -20.91
CA LEU A 3 -27.74 50.33 -19.48
C LEU A 3 -28.25 51.56 -18.67
N PRO A 4 -28.95 51.35 -17.55
CA PRO A 4 -29.50 52.43 -16.74
C PRO A 4 -28.40 53.31 -16.12
N PRO A 5 -28.63 54.64 -16.00
CA PRO A 5 -27.67 55.55 -15.37
C PRO A 5 -27.55 55.21 -13.87
N GLY A 6 -26.35 54.79 -13.46
CA GLY A 6 -26.05 54.32 -12.09
C GLY A 6 -25.55 52.88 -12.00
N PHE A 7 -25.60 52.10 -13.08
CA PHE A 7 -24.95 50.78 -13.12
C PHE A 7 -23.45 50.94 -13.42
N THR A 8 -22.61 51.03 -12.39
CA THR A 8 -21.18 50.74 -12.54
C THR A 8 -21.03 49.22 -12.63
N PRO A 9 -20.64 48.64 -13.79
CA PRO A 9 -20.26 47.23 -13.81
C PRO A 9 -19.15 47.05 -12.77
N ARG A 10 -19.23 45.99 -11.93
CA ARG A 10 -18.07 45.54 -11.13
C ARG A 10 -16.88 45.57 -12.09
N LYS A 11 -15.88 46.42 -11.83
CA LYS A 11 -14.69 46.53 -12.69
C LYS A 11 -14.25 45.10 -13.02
N ALA A 12 -14.25 44.75 -14.30
CA ALA A 12 -13.75 43.46 -14.74
C ALA A 12 -12.36 43.28 -14.13
N PHE A 13 -12.13 42.14 -13.48
CA PHE A 13 -10.83 41.84 -12.87
C PHE A 13 -9.72 42.00 -13.92
N ASP A 14 -8.74 42.87 -13.64
CA ASP A 14 -7.63 43.16 -14.55
C ASP A 14 -6.54 42.09 -14.38
N GLU A 15 -6.72 40.96 -15.05
CA GLU A 15 -5.78 39.83 -15.06
C GLU A 15 -4.36 40.24 -15.53
N PRO A 16 -4.18 41.10 -16.56
CA PRO A 16 -2.85 41.63 -16.92
C PRO A 16 -2.18 42.42 -15.79
N PHE A 17 -2.91 43.29 -15.09
CA PHE A 17 -2.37 44.06 -13.98
C PHE A 17 -2.01 43.17 -12.79
N TYR A 18 -2.83 42.17 -12.49
CA TYR A 18 -2.54 41.15 -11.48
C TYR A 18 -1.21 40.44 -11.79
N ARG A 19 -1.06 39.90 -13.01
CA ARG A 19 0.15 39.17 -13.42
C ARG A 19 1.41 40.01 -13.35
N ARG A 20 1.34 41.28 -13.76
CA ARG A 20 2.48 42.21 -13.64
C ARG A 20 2.87 42.44 -12.17
N THR A 21 1.88 42.66 -11.31
CA THR A 21 2.10 42.89 -9.88
C THR A 21 2.71 41.67 -9.21
N LEU A 22 2.16 40.47 -9.48
CA LEU A 22 2.70 39.20 -8.99
C LEU A 22 4.14 38.97 -9.45
N ASN A 23 4.42 39.09 -10.74
CA ASN A 23 5.77 38.85 -11.28
C ASN A 23 6.80 39.84 -10.74
N ALA A 24 6.43 41.11 -10.54
CA ALA A 24 7.29 42.12 -9.93
C ALA A 24 7.59 41.77 -8.46
N GLY A 25 6.58 41.34 -7.69
CA GLY A 25 6.79 40.87 -6.31
C GLY A 25 7.71 39.66 -6.23
N ILE A 26 7.54 38.67 -7.13
CA ILE A 26 8.42 37.49 -7.22
C ILE A 26 9.86 37.90 -7.56
N ALA A 27 10.05 38.84 -8.48
CA ALA A 27 11.37 39.35 -8.84
C ALA A 27 12.04 40.06 -7.66
N ALA A 28 11.29 40.83 -6.88
CA ALA A 28 11.80 41.50 -5.67
C ALA A 28 12.27 40.49 -4.61
N VAL A 29 11.52 39.40 -4.38
CA VAL A 29 11.98 38.30 -3.48
C VAL A 29 13.30 37.72 -3.96
N LYS A 30 13.40 37.39 -5.26
CA LYS A 30 14.62 36.83 -5.84
C LYS A 30 15.80 37.80 -5.81
N GLY A 31 15.53 39.10 -5.87
CA GLY A 31 16.51 40.18 -5.76
C GLY A 31 16.91 40.54 -4.32
N GLY A 32 16.23 39.97 -3.31
CA GLY A 32 16.49 40.24 -1.90
C GLY A 32 15.83 41.51 -1.34
N ASP A 33 14.97 42.19 -2.12
CA ASP A 33 14.18 43.33 -1.62
C ASP A 33 12.86 42.83 -1.02
N PHE A 34 12.94 42.41 0.24
CA PHE A 34 11.79 41.87 0.97
C PHE A 34 10.73 42.93 1.30
N ALA A 35 11.07 44.21 1.32
CA ALA A 35 10.12 45.29 1.62
C ALA A 35 9.22 45.55 0.40
N GLU A 36 9.82 45.68 -0.79
CA GLU A 36 9.08 45.82 -2.04
C GLU A 36 8.28 44.55 -2.37
N ALA A 37 8.88 43.37 -2.13
CA ALA A 37 8.21 42.09 -2.30
C ALA A 37 6.93 41.98 -1.46
N ASN A 38 7.00 42.27 -0.15
CA ASN A 38 5.84 42.20 0.74
C ASN A 38 4.70 43.10 0.27
N LEU A 39 5.00 44.32 -0.16
CA LEU A 39 4.00 45.26 -0.65
C LEU A 39 3.30 44.74 -1.92
N LEU A 40 4.08 44.31 -2.91
CA LEU A 40 3.56 43.85 -4.20
C LEU A 40 2.80 42.53 -4.07
N LEU A 41 3.29 41.60 -3.26
CA LEU A 41 2.67 40.29 -3.08
C LEU A 41 1.39 40.37 -2.23
N ARG A 42 1.33 41.19 -1.18
CA ARG A 42 0.06 41.43 -0.45
C ARG A 42 -0.99 42.05 -1.36
N LYS A 43 -0.60 43.02 -2.19
CA LYS A 43 -1.49 43.60 -3.19
C LYS A 43 -2.00 42.55 -4.20
N ALA A 44 -1.13 41.66 -4.66
CA ALA A 44 -1.53 40.56 -5.54
C ALA A 44 -2.50 39.60 -4.81
N ALA A 45 -2.23 39.27 -3.55
CA ALA A 45 -3.07 38.41 -2.72
C ALA A 45 -4.48 39.00 -2.50
N GLU A 46 -4.59 40.30 -2.23
CA GLU A 46 -5.87 41.01 -2.12
C GLU A 46 -6.66 41.03 -3.43
N MET A 47 -5.97 41.16 -4.56
CA MET A 47 -6.60 41.15 -5.88
C MET A 47 -7.20 39.80 -6.24
N LYS A 48 -6.51 38.70 -5.91
CA LYS A 48 -6.94 37.34 -6.22
C LYS A 48 -6.63 36.38 -5.06
N PRO A 49 -7.45 36.38 -3.98
CA PRO A 49 -7.20 35.56 -2.80
C PRO A 49 -7.21 34.05 -3.06
N THR A 50 -7.86 33.62 -4.14
CA THR A 50 -7.95 32.22 -4.58
C THR A 50 -6.72 31.74 -5.36
N ASP A 51 -5.74 32.61 -5.63
CA ASP A 51 -4.45 32.19 -6.18
C ASP A 51 -3.47 31.91 -5.03
N PRO A 52 -2.88 30.70 -4.94
CA PRO A 52 -1.94 30.38 -3.87
C PRO A 52 -0.57 31.06 -4.03
N LEU A 53 -0.20 31.51 -5.24
CA LEU A 53 1.16 32.00 -5.53
C LEU A 53 1.58 33.23 -4.70
N PRO A 54 0.78 34.30 -4.57
CA PRO A 54 1.13 35.44 -3.72
C PRO A 54 1.45 35.03 -2.28
N TRP A 55 0.64 34.15 -1.69
CA TRP A 55 0.80 33.66 -0.32
C TRP A 55 2.07 32.82 -0.15
N LEU A 56 2.38 31.94 -1.11
CA LEU A 56 3.62 31.17 -1.11
C LEU A 56 4.86 32.08 -1.11
N TRP A 57 4.88 33.10 -1.99
CA TRP A 57 6.01 34.02 -2.06
C TRP A 57 6.10 34.94 -0.84
N LEU A 58 4.98 35.30 -0.21
CA LEU A 58 4.97 35.99 1.09
C LEU A 58 5.60 35.13 2.19
N SER A 59 5.31 33.83 2.22
CA SER A 59 5.94 32.90 3.17
C SER A 59 7.47 32.81 2.99
N ALA A 60 7.97 33.01 1.76
CA ALA A 60 9.41 33.03 1.50
C ALA A 60 10.06 34.39 1.79
N ALA A 61 9.25 35.47 1.90
CA ALA A 61 9.71 36.84 2.10
C ALA A 61 9.73 37.30 3.58
N THR A 62 9.13 36.53 4.48
CA THR A 62 9.15 36.79 5.93
C THR A 62 10.14 35.89 6.67
N GLN A 63 10.67 36.38 7.79
CA GLN A 63 11.51 35.61 8.71
C GLN A 63 10.77 35.21 9.99
N ASP A 64 9.55 35.72 10.20
CA ASP A 64 8.72 35.37 11.34
C ASP A 64 8.04 34.00 11.10
N PRO A 65 8.33 32.96 11.90
CA PRO A 65 7.72 31.64 11.75
C PRO A 65 6.20 31.65 11.83
N GLN A 66 5.61 32.58 12.58
CA GLN A 66 4.16 32.66 12.76
C GLN A 66 3.48 33.25 11.50
N GLU A 67 4.02 34.34 10.94
CA GLU A 67 3.55 34.87 9.66
C GLU A 67 3.79 33.87 8.52
N GLN A 68 4.94 33.19 8.53
CA GLN A 68 5.25 32.18 7.54
C GLN A 68 4.20 31.06 7.54
N LYS A 69 3.85 30.56 8.73
CA LYS A 69 2.78 29.58 8.91
C LYS A 69 1.45 30.10 8.39
N GLU A 70 1.05 31.31 8.77
CA GLU A 70 -0.22 31.92 8.37
C GLU A 70 -0.34 32.04 6.83
N TYR A 71 0.72 32.49 6.15
CA TYR A 71 0.73 32.56 4.68
C TYR A 71 0.64 31.20 4.01
N LEU A 72 1.31 30.18 4.55
CA LEU A 72 1.22 28.83 4.01
C LEU A 72 -0.19 28.25 4.23
N GLU A 73 -0.85 28.57 5.35
CA GLU A 73 -2.25 28.22 5.60
C GLU A 73 -3.20 28.91 4.61
N TYR A 74 -2.98 30.20 4.30
CA TYR A 74 -3.74 30.89 3.24
C TYR A 74 -3.49 30.29 1.85
N ALA A 75 -2.26 29.89 1.54
CA ALA A 75 -1.94 29.20 0.30
C ALA A 75 -2.68 27.85 0.19
N LEU A 76 -2.81 27.10 1.30
CA LEU A 76 -3.61 25.87 1.34
C LEU A 76 -5.12 26.12 1.29
N ALA A 77 -5.59 27.21 1.89
CA ALA A 77 -7.00 27.59 1.79
C ALA A 77 -7.38 27.94 0.33
N ALA A 78 -6.44 28.52 -0.43
CA ALA A 78 -6.60 28.82 -1.85
C ALA A 78 -6.47 27.55 -2.73
N ASP A 79 -5.47 26.71 -2.47
CA ASP A 79 -5.24 25.44 -3.15
C ASP A 79 -4.81 24.37 -2.13
N PRO A 80 -5.75 23.51 -1.68
CA PRO A 80 -5.45 22.47 -0.72
C PRO A 80 -4.35 21.52 -1.18
N ASN A 81 -4.14 21.34 -2.49
CA ASN A 81 -3.17 20.42 -3.10
C ASN A 81 -1.81 21.06 -3.37
N ASN A 82 -1.58 22.28 -2.87
CA ASN A 82 -0.33 22.98 -3.09
C ASN A 82 0.84 22.32 -2.32
N GLY A 83 1.65 21.53 -3.03
CA GLY A 83 2.77 20.79 -2.44
C GLY A 83 3.84 21.69 -1.79
N ALA A 84 4.05 22.92 -2.28
CA ALA A 84 4.99 23.85 -1.66
C ALA A 84 4.46 24.38 -0.31
N ALA A 85 3.17 24.68 -0.22
CA ALA A 85 2.54 25.11 1.03
C ALA A 85 2.53 24.00 2.09
N ARG A 86 2.14 22.78 1.69
CA ARG A 86 2.18 21.59 2.56
C ARG A 86 3.61 21.31 3.06
N ARG A 87 4.60 21.38 2.18
CA ARG A 87 6.03 21.27 2.52
C ARG A 87 6.44 22.29 3.57
N GLY A 88 6.15 23.57 3.33
CA GLY A 88 6.50 24.65 4.26
C GLY A 88 5.92 24.44 5.66
N LEU A 89 4.64 24.04 5.74
CA LEU A 89 4.00 23.77 7.03
C LEU A 89 4.54 22.52 7.72
N ALA A 90 4.88 21.47 6.96
CA ALA A 90 5.51 20.28 7.50
C ALA A 90 6.82 20.62 8.21
N ILE A 91 7.64 21.47 7.58
CA ILE A 91 8.91 21.95 8.12
C ILE A 91 8.69 22.81 9.38
N LEU A 92 7.75 23.76 9.33
CA LEU A 92 7.45 24.65 10.47
C LEU A 92 6.82 23.93 11.65
N SER A 93 6.05 22.87 11.42
CA SER A 93 5.39 22.10 12.47
C SER A 93 6.36 21.26 13.33
N GLY A 94 7.64 21.15 12.91
CA GLY A 94 8.62 20.29 13.56
C GLY A 94 8.36 18.78 13.37
N LYS A 95 7.30 18.40 12.64
CA LYS A 95 6.98 17.00 12.32
C LYS A 95 7.96 16.35 11.34
N VAL A 96 8.77 17.15 10.65
CA VAL A 96 9.78 16.68 9.70
C VAL A 96 11.15 17.21 10.11
N ASP A 97 12.12 16.31 10.25
CA ASP A 97 13.52 16.66 10.53
C ASP A 97 14.14 17.35 9.29
N ARG A 98 14.45 18.65 9.42
CA ARG A 98 14.99 19.48 8.33
C ARG A 98 16.28 18.89 7.72
N LYS A 99 17.07 18.13 8.50
CA LYS A 99 18.30 17.50 8.00
C LYS A 99 18.05 16.34 7.04
N ARG A 100 16.84 15.77 7.06
CA ARG A 100 16.46 14.58 6.27
C ARG A 100 15.67 14.94 5.02
N LEU A 101 15.39 16.23 4.79
CA LEU A 101 14.66 16.71 3.63
C LEU A 101 15.47 16.51 2.37
N LEU A 102 14.84 15.93 1.36
CA LEU A 102 15.41 15.86 0.02
C LEU A 102 15.24 17.21 -0.69
N ALA A 103 16.26 17.62 -1.45
CA ALA A 103 16.09 18.72 -2.38
C ALA A 103 15.09 18.31 -3.49
N GLU A 104 14.35 19.29 -4.03
CA GLU A 104 13.38 19.02 -5.09
C GLU A 104 14.08 18.46 -6.33
N GLY A 105 13.68 17.24 -6.75
CA GLY A 105 14.29 16.53 -7.89
C GLY A 105 15.54 15.72 -7.55
N GLN A 106 15.95 15.63 -6.28
CA GLN A 106 17.05 14.77 -5.86
C GLN A 106 16.62 13.30 -5.85
N GLU A 107 17.27 12.46 -6.65
CA GLU A 107 17.11 11.01 -6.59
C GLU A 107 17.84 10.45 -5.37
N VAL A 108 17.19 9.51 -4.67
CA VAL A 108 17.82 8.71 -3.61
C VAL A 108 18.30 7.41 -4.26
N GLN A 109 19.61 7.22 -4.33
CA GLN A 109 20.18 5.96 -4.78
C GLN A 109 20.32 5.02 -3.59
N ALA A 110 19.76 3.81 -3.70
CA ALA A 110 20.04 2.77 -2.72
C ALA A 110 21.52 2.41 -2.74
N ARG A 111 22.11 2.29 -1.54
CA ARG A 111 23.50 1.89 -1.37
C ARG A 111 23.52 0.51 -0.73
N ARG A 112 24.31 -0.40 -1.32
CA ARG A 112 24.63 -1.68 -0.70
C ARG A 112 25.68 -1.47 0.41
N PRO A 113 25.46 -1.93 1.65
CA PRO A 113 26.47 -1.83 2.70
C PRO A 113 27.72 -2.65 2.33
N GLU A 114 28.89 -2.01 2.44
CA GLU A 114 30.20 -2.59 2.09
C GLU A 114 30.74 -3.54 3.18
N ALA A 115 30.18 -3.48 4.40
CA ALA A 115 30.61 -4.25 5.57
C ALA A 115 29.45 -4.95 6.30
N PRO A 116 29.71 -6.03 7.07
CA PRO A 116 28.72 -6.63 7.96
C PRO A 116 28.18 -5.58 8.94
N ILE A 117 26.87 -5.45 8.98
CA ILE A 117 26.21 -4.56 9.91
C ILE A 117 26.15 -5.25 11.27
N GLU A 118 26.61 -4.58 12.32
CA GLU A 118 26.44 -5.06 13.69
C GLU A 118 24.95 -5.06 14.06
N ALA A 119 24.38 -6.25 14.24
CA ALA A 119 23.02 -6.40 14.72
C ALA A 119 23.01 -6.12 16.23
N GLN A 120 22.57 -4.93 16.64
CA GLN A 120 22.30 -4.68 18.05
C GLN A 120 20.91 -5.21 18.39
N ALA A 121 20.82 -6.15 19.35
CA ALA A 121 19.56 -6.65 19.89
C ALA A 121 18.72 -5.47 20.43
N GLY A 122 17.79 -4.96 19.63
CA GLY A 122 16.96 -3.80 20.03
C GLY A 122 16.14 -4.07 21.28
N GLN A 123 15.55 -5.28 21.40
CA GLN A 123 14.83 -5.75 22.58
C GLN A 123 14.99 -7.26 22.72
N VAL A 124 15.51 -7.72 23.85
CA VAL A 124 15.50 -9.14 24.22
C VAL A 124 14.29 -9.36 25.12
N PHE A 125 13.27 -10.04 24.63
CA PHE A 125 12.09 -10.39 25.43
C PHE A 125 12.45 -11.52 26.42
N ARG A 126 13.00 -11.11 27.57
CA ARG A 126 13.33 -12.01 28.67
C ARG A 126 12.22 -11.98 29.72
N CYS A 127 12.03 -13.11 30.37
CA CYS A 127 11.13 -13.20 31.51
C CYS A 127 11.66 -12.35 32.68
N ASP A 128 10.84 -11.44 33.20
CA ASP A 128 11.20 -10.63 34.38
C ASP A 128 11.43 -11.47 35.64
N ASN A 129 10.85 -12.68 35.71
CA ASN A 129 10.95 -13.56 36.87
C ASN A 129 12.23 -14.42 36.87
N CYS A 130 12.63 -14.98 35.72
CA CYS A 130 13.75 -15.94 35.67
C CYS A 130 14.80 -15.65 34.58
N GLY A 131 14.62 -14.61 33.77
CA GLY A 131 15.49 -14.29 32.64
C GLY A 131 15.40 -15.25 31.45
N GLY A 132 14.52 -16.26 31.52
CA GLY A 132 14.30 -17.23 30.45
C GLY A 132 13.63 -16.63 29.21
N ARG A 133 13.65 -17.37 28.09
CA ARG A 133 13.01 -16.98 26.83
C ARG A 133 11.50 -16.89 27.00
N MET A 134 10.91 -15.83 26.45
CA MET A 134 9.47 -15.67 26.30
C MET A 134 9.04 -16.20 24.94
N HIS A 135 7.87 -16.84 24.89
CA HIS A 135 7.18 -17.30 23.69
C HIS A 135 5.83 -16.59 23.59
N TYR A 136 5.42 -16.18 22.38
CA TYR A 136 4.10 -15.60 22.16
C TYR A 136 3.06 -16.69 21.89
N GLU A 137 2.14 -16.87 22.85
CA GLU A 137 1.06 -17.85 22.74
C GLU A 137 -0.11 -17.25 21.94
N VAL A 138 -0.25 -17.69 20.69
CA VAL A 138 -1.26 -17.20 19.73
C VAL A 138 -2.70 -17.33 20.26
N SER A 139 -3.02 -18.44 20.92
CA SER A 139 -4.38 -18.75 21.36
C SER A 139 -4.89 -17.80 22.46
N LYS A 140 -3.97 -17.26 23.27
CA LYS A 140 -4.28 -16.41 24.43
C LYS A 140 -3.83 -14.97 24.25
N GLN A 141 -2.99 -14.69 23.24
CA GLN A 141 -2.35 -13.39 23.03
C GLN A 141 -1.57 -12.93 24.27
N GLU A 142 -0.81 -13.86 24.85
CA GLU A 142 0.01 -13.63 26.04
C GLU A 142 1.44 -14.11 25.79
N LEU A 143 2.41 -13.50 26.47
CA LEU A 143 3.78 -14.02 26.51
C LEU A 143 3.90 -15.04 27.63
N ILE A 144 4.44 -16.22 27.33
CA ILE A 144 4.68 -17.31 28.27
C ILE A 144 6.17 -17.64 28.31
N CYS A 145 6.77 -17.66 29.50
CA CYS A 145 8.16 -18.09 29.64
C CYS A 145 8.30 -19.61 29.48
N GLU A 146 9.16 -20.06 28.57
CA GLU A 146 9.43 -21.48 28.34
C GLU A 146 10.12 -22.16 29.53
N ASN A 147 10.82 -21.39 30.37
CA ASN A 147 11.61 -21.94 31.49
C ASN A 147 10.81 -22.03 32.79
N CYS A 148 10.13 -20.96 33.21
CA CYS A 148 9.43 -20.90 34.49
C CYS A 148 7.90 -20.85 34.38
N GLY A 149 7.34 -20.75 33.17
CA GLY A 149 5.89 -20.69 32.94
C GLY A 149 5.22 -19.37 33.33
N THR A 150 6.00 -18.33 33.69
CA THR A 150 5.47 -16.99 33.98
C THR A 150 4.73 -16.46 32.77
N ARG A 151 3.53 -15.90 32.99
CA ARG A 151 2.70 -15.30 31.95
C ARG A 151 2.70 -13.79 32.10
N GLN A 152 2.82 -13.11 30.98
CA GLN A 152 2.74 -11.66 30.90
C GLN A 152 1.69 -11.31 29.84
N PRO A 153 0.67 -10.51 30.19
CA PRO A 153 -0.28 -10.03 29.19
C PRO A 153 0.45 -9.14 28.20
N VAL A 154 0.14 -9.31 26.91
CA VAL A 154 0.57 -8.36 25.89
C VAL A 154 -0.31 -7.12 26.03
N PRO A 155 0.25 -5.89 26.03
CA PRO A 155 -0.54 -4.67 26.03
C PRO A 155 -1.60 -4.77 24.95
N SER A 156 -2.88 -4.61 25.29
CA SER A 156 -3.95 -4.64 24.29
C SER A 156 -3.73 -3.48 23.33
N PRO A 157 -3.28 -3.74 22.10
CA PRO A 157 -2.94 -2.67 21.19
C PRO A 157 -4.24 -2.01 20.72
N SER A 158 -4.25 -0.69 20.63
CA SER A 158 -5.41 0.05 20.11
C SER A 158 -5.66 -0.30 18.65
N ALA A 159 -6.89 -0.05 18.19
CA ALA A 159 -7.19 -0.11 16.76
C ALA A 159 -6.17 0.73 15.98
N ALA A 160 -5.77 0.25 14.81
CA ALA A 160 -4.76 0.91 13.99
C ALA A 160 -5.25 2.22 13.33
N ASP A 161 -6.51 2.60 13.51
CA ASP A 161 -7.12 3.79 12.90
C ASP A 161 -6.31 5.08 13.17
N GLU A 162 -5.71 5.21 14.36
CA GLU A 162 -4.87 6.37 14.72
C GLU A 162 -3.42 6.27 14.20
N SER A 163 -3.03 5.15 13.58
CA SER A 163 -1.67 4.91 13.11
C SER A 163 -1.39 5.46 11.71
N GLU A 164 -2.41 5.99 11.03
CA GLU A 164 -2.29 6.58 9.70
C GLU A 164 -1.27 7.73 9.65
N GLN A 165 -0.43 7.69 8.62
CA GLN A 165 0.59 8.70 8.39
C GLN A 165 0.26 9.49 7.13
N VAL A 166 0.46 10.81 7.16
CA VAL A 166 0.27 11.65 5.96
C VAL A 166 1.38 11.35 4.96
N LEU A 167 1.00 10.90 3.76
CA LEU A 167 1.93 10.47 2.72
C LEU A 167 2.89 11.59 2.32
N ASP A 168 2.37 12.80 2.14
CA ASP A 168 3.15 13.97 1.73
C ASP A 168 4.28 14.30 2.70
N PHE A 169 4.19 13.96 3.99
CA PHE A 169 5.30 14.23 4.92
C PHE A 169 6.43 13.22 4.77
N ALA A 170 6.09 11.95 4.54
CA ALA A 170 7.09 10.89 4.39
C ALA A 170 7.86 11.01 3.07
N LEU A 171 7.17 11.34 1.97
CA LEU A 171 7.77 11.51 0.64
C LEU A 171 8.75 12.69 0.54
N LEU A 172 8.79 13.58 1.53
CA LEU A 172 9.76 14.69 1.59
C LEU A 172 11.09 14.30 2.21
N THR A 173 11.15 13.12 2.82
CA THR A 173 12.33 12.63 3.54
C THR A 173 12.97 11.48 2.78
N SER A 174 14.27 11.27 2.97
CA SER A 174 14.95 10.08 2.41
C SER A 174 14.21 8.79 2.73
N ARG A 175 13.64 8.66 3.94
CA ARG A 175 12.91 7.48 4.41
C ARG A 175 11.77 7.01 3.50
N GLY A 176 11.06 7.94 2.86
CA GLY A 176 9.98 7.60 1.92
C GLY A 176 10.47 6.96 0.62
N HIS A 177 11.74 7.16 0.30
CA HIS A 177 12.42 6.69 -0.91
C HIS A 177 13.46 5.63 -0.62
N THR A 178 13.79 5.36 0.64
CA THR A 178 14.75 4.32 1.03
C THR A 178 14.04 2.96 1.13
N TRP A 179 14.58 1.95 0.46
CA TRP A 179 14.24 0.54 0.61
C TRP A 179 15.43 -0.24 1.16
N ALA A 180 15.19 -1.46 1.65
CA ALA A 180 16.26 -2.33 2.10
C ALA A 180 16.69 -3.25 0.95
N GLU A 181 17.90 -3.08 0.42
CA GLU A 181 18.50 -4.04 -0.52
C GLU A 181 19.85 -4.58 -0.06
N ALA A 182 20.06 -5.87 -0.38
CA ALA A 182 21.21 -6.75 -0.19
C ALA A 182 21.36 -7.46 1.17
N GLN A 183 21.66 -8.76 1.07
CA GLN A 183 21.98 -9.70 2.15
C GLN A 183 22.78 -9.08 3.29
N HIS A 184 22.25 -9.15 4.51
CA HIS A 184 22.93 -8.65 5.68
C HIS A 184 23.76 -9.78 6.30
N ARG A 185 25.07 -9.55 6.47
CA ARG A 185 25.88 -10.36 7.36
C ARG A 185 25.68 -9.82 8.77
N LEU A 186 25.02 -10.58 9.63
CA LEU A 186 24.80 -10.21 11.03
C LEU A 186 25.76 -10.96 11.94
N ALA A 187 26.42 -10.23 12.83
CA ALA A 187 27.12 -10.82 13.97
C ALA A 187 26.21 -10.82 15.21
N CYS A 188 26.06 -11.96 15.87
CA CYS A 188 25.32 -12.06 17.12
C CYS A 188 26.13 -11.45 18.28
N ASN A 189 25.63 -10.39 18.93
CA ASN A 189 26.30 -9.77 20.07
C ASN A 189 26.37 -10.69 21.32
N GLN A 190 25.55 -11.73 21.39
CA GLN A 190 25.53 -12.66 22.54
C GLN A 190 26.57 -13.79 22.43
N CYS A 191 26.89 -14.28 21.23
CA CYS A 191 27.77 -15.43 21.04
C CYS A 191 28.82 -15.28 19.93
N GLY A 192 28.83 -14.16 19.20
CA GLY A 192 29.78 -13.87 18.13
C GLY A 192 29.52 -14.61 16.80
N ALA A 193 28.49 -15.45 16.71
CA ALA A 193 28.15 -16.16 15.48
C ALA A 193 27.73 -15.20 14.36
N VAL A 194 28.30 -15.38 13.16
CA VAL A 194 27.94 -14.59 11.97
C VAL A 194 26.96 -15.37 11.11
N THR A 195 25.76 -14.82 10.92
CA THR A 195 24.71 -15.37 10.04
C THR A 195 24.56 -14.49 8.81
N ILE A 196 24.45 -15.12 7.65
CA ILE A 196 24.01 -14.45 6.41
C ILE A 196 22.49 -14.49 6.43
N LEU A 197 21.87 -13.32 6.42
CA LEU A 197 20.45 -13.19 6.15
C LEU A 197 20.23 -13.20 4.65
N ASP A 198 19.30 -14.03 4.21
CA ASP A 198 18.74 -13.90 2.88
C ASP A 198 17.97 -12.58 2.77
N ILE A 199 17.77 -12.14 1.52
CA ILE A 199 17.06 -10.90 1.19
C ILE A 199 15.73 -10.88 1.96
N GLY A 200 15.51 -9.84 2.75
CA GLY A 200 14.26 -9.65 3.48
C GLY A 200 14.30 -10.01 4.96
N GLU A 201 15.07 -10.96 5.49
CA GLU A 201 14.92 -11.33 6.91
C GLU A 201 15.48 -10.26 7.87
N ARG A 202 14.66 -9.66 8.77
CA ARG A 202 15.06 -8.64 9.77
C ARG A 202 15.09 -9.12 11.22
N ALA A 203 14.45 -10.25 11.48
CA ALA A 203 14.47 -10.90 12.78
C ALA A 203 14.87 -12.36 12.54
N VAL A 204 15.99 -12.78 13.13
CA VAL A 204 16.45 -14.16 13.08
C VAL A 204 16.82 -14.60 14.48
N THR A 205 16.30 -15.78 14.84
CA THR A 205 16.80 -16.50 16.02
C THR A 205 18.21 -16.96 15.69
N CYS A 206 19.21 -16.45 16.42
CA CYS A 206 20.59 -16.88 16.25
C CYS A 206 20.65 -18.42 16.34
N PRO A 207 21.15 -19.12 15.30
CA PRO A 207 21.14 -20.58 15.26
C PRO A 207 22.07 -21.21 16.31
N HIS A 208 22.94 -20.40 16.94
CA HIS A 208 23.93 -20.87 17.90
C HIS A 208 23.48 -20.67 19.36
N CYS A 209 22.82 -19.56 19.70
CA CYS A 209 22.43 -19.26 21.09
C CYS A 209 20.94 -19.03 21.31
N GLY A 210 20.12 -19.11 20.25
CA GLY A 210 18.66 -19.00 20.36
C GLY A 210 18.15 -17.59 20.69
N SER A 211 19.01 -16.56 20.72
CA SER A 211 18.56 -15.19 20.90
C SER A 211 17.82 -14.71 19.64
N SER A 212 16.59 -14.24 19.78
CA SER A 212 15.92 -13.44 18.74
C SER A 212 16.66 -12.09 18.63
N GLN A 213 17.32 -11.87 17.51
CA GLN A 213 18.04 -10.64 17.23
C GLN A 213 17.21 -9.83 16.23
N LEU A 214 16.74 -8.65 16.65
CA LEU A 214 16.21 -7.62 15.76
C LEU A 214 17.40 -6.80 15.25
N ILE A 215 17.50 -6.58 13.94
CA ILE A 215 18.54 -5.72 13.37
C ILE A 215 18.25 -4.26 13.76
N VAL A 216 19.15 -3.63 14.51
CA VAL A 216 19.23 -2.17 14.60
C VAL A 216 20.55 -1.74 13.98
N SER A 217 20.47 -1.13 12.81
CA SER A 217 21.60 -0.52 12.10
C SER A 217 21.36 0.98 11.87
N GLU A 218 22.41 1.75 11.60
CA GLU A 218 22.25 3.16 11.17
C GLU A 218 21.36 3.26 9.92
N GLU A 219 21.44 2.29 9.00
CA GLU A 219 20.56 2.18 7.82
C GLU A 219 19.11 1.79 8.19
N SER A 220 18.90 1.06 9.29
CA SER A 220 17.57 0.78 9.85
C SER A 220 16.88 2.02 10.40
N ALA A 221 17.63 3.07 10.76
CA ALA A 221 17.06 4.36 11.17
C ALA A 221 16.48 5.14 9.98
N GLU A 222 16.92 4.86 8.76
CA GLU A 222 16.36 5.45 7.54
C GLU A 222 15.11 4.72 7.06
N LEU A 223 14.93 3.45 7.39
CA LEU A 223 13.73 2.70 7.02
C LEU A 223 12.51 3.17 7.83
N LEU A 224 11.35 3.15 7.19
CA LEU A 224 10.07 3.39 7.85
C LEU A 224 9.75 2.21 8.77
N GLN A 225 9.37 2.53 10.01
CA GLN A 225 8.93 1.53 10.97
C GLN A 225 7.48 1.14 10.67
N PRO A 226 7.08 -0.12 10.95
CA PRO A 226 5.69 -0.52 10.83
C PRO A 226 4.77 0.37 11.68
N ASN A 227 3.62 0.72 11.12
CA ASN A 227 2.57 1.47 11.81
C ASN A 227 1.56 0.53 12.47
N ALA A 228 1.31 -0.61 11.82
CA ALA A 228 0.36 -1.59 12.27
C ALA A 228 0.86 -3.03 12.08
N ILE A 229 0.27 -3.94 12.84
CA ILE A 229 0.55 -5.37 12.77
C ILE A 229 -0.76 -6.15 12.83
N ALA A 230 -0.86 -7.23 12.07
CA ALA A 230 -1.94 -8.20 12.18
C ALA A 230 -1.55 -9.27 13.21
N PRO A 231 -2.24 -9.38 14.36
CA PRO A 231 -1.98 -10.48 15.28
C PRO A 231 -2.33 -11.83 14.64
N PRO A 232 -1.50 -12.86 14.81
CA PRO A 232 -1.82 -14.20 14.33
C PRO A 232 -2.98 -14.73 15.17
N LYS A 233 -3.83 -15.55 14.54
CA LYS A 233 -4.95 -16.27 15.16
C LYS A 233 -4.80 -17.79 15.06
N ILE A 234 -3.89 -18.26 14.21
CA ILE A 234 -3.60 -19.66 13.94
C ILE A 234 -2.26 -20.03 14.56
N SER A 235 -2.22 -21.05 15.41
CA SER A 235 -0.99 -21.58 16.00
C SER A 235 -0.17 -22.40 14.98
N PRO A 236 1.13 -22.63 15.22
CA PRO A 236 1.96 -23.48 14.35
C PRO A 236 1.43 -24.91 14.19
N GLU A 237 0.85 -25.47 15.26
CA GLU A 237 0.27 -26.81 15.27
C GLU A 237 -0.99 -26.85 14.40
N GLN A 238 -1.86 -25.84 14.56
CA GLN A 238 -3.06 -25.69 13.74
C GLN A 238 -2.71 -25.50 12.26
N ALA A 239 -1.68 -24.70 11.95
CA ALA A 239 -1.19 -24.50 10.59
C ALA A 239 -0.72 -25.83 9.96
N THR A 240 0.00 -26.64 10.72
CA THR A 240 0.45 -27.96 10.27
C THR A 240 -0.73 -28.89 9.98
N GLU A 241 -1.77 -28.87 10.82
CA GLU A 241 -2.99 -29.65 10.58
C GLU A 241 -3.74 -29.17 9.32
N LEU A 242 -3.88 -27.85 9.15
CA LEU A 242 -4.51 -27.23 7.99
C LEU A 242 -3.79 -27.63 6.70
N VAL A 243 -2.45 -27.60 6.68
CA VAL A 243 -1.64 -28.05 5.54
C VAL A 243 -1.87 -29.52 5.24
N SER A 244 -1.84 -30.39 6.25
CA SER A 244 -2.09 -31.83 6.09
C SER A 244 -3.49 -32.11 5.50
N ARG A 245 -4.49 -31.37 5.96
CA ARG A 245 -5.87 -31.45 5.45
C ARG A 245 -5.97 -30.92 4.02
N TRP A 246 -5.29 -29.82 3.73
CA TRP A 246 -5.27 -29.21 2.40
C TRP A 246 -4.59 -30.12 1.38
N LEU A 247 -3.44 -30.73 1.70
CA LEU A 247 -2.75 -31.69 0.83
C LEU A 247 -3.62 -32.91 0.47
N GLY A 248 -4.54 -33.30 1.35
CA GLY A 248 -5.48 -34.40 1.11
C GLY A 248 -6.73 -34.05 0.29
N LYS A 249 -6.91 -32.79 -0.14
CA LYS A 249 -8.11 -32.33 -0.85
C LYS A 249 -7.80 -31.79 -2.25
N GLY A 250 -8.62 -32.20 -3.24
CA GLY A 250 -8.82 -31.55 -4.54
C GLY A 250 -8.99 -32.54 -5.70
N LEU A 251 -9.66 -32.09 -6.76
CA LEU A 251 -10.21 -32.95 -7.83
C LEU A 251 -9.16 -33.61 -8.73
N PHE A 252 -8.05 -32.93 -9.01
CA PHE A 252 -7.01 -33.38 -9.95
C PHE A 252 -5.67 -33.62 -9.26
N ILE A 253 -5.70 -34.03 -7.99
CA ILE A 253 -4.51 -34.28 -7.20
C ILE A 253 -4.32 -35.80 -7.06
N SER A 254 -3.06 -36.23 -7.04
CA SER A 254 -2.72 -37.64 -6.87
C SER A 254 -3.04 -38.10 -5.44
N ASP A 255 -3.62 -39.30 -5.30
CA ASP A 255 -4.13 -39.81 -4.01
C ASP A 255 -3.01 -40.11 -3.00
N ASP A 256 -1.79 -40.28 -3.49
CA ASP A 256 -0.56 -40.49 -2.71
C ASP A 256 0.07 -39.18 -2.24
N LEU A 257 -0.40 -37.99 -2.69
CA LEU A 257 0.22 -36.70 -2.36
C LEU A 257 0.34 -36.51 -0.85
N LYS A 258 -0.76 -36.70 -0.10
CA LYS A 258 -0.75 -36.53 1.36
C LYS A 258 0.24 -37.48 2.06
N LYS A 259 0.46 -38.67 1.50
CA LYS A 259 1.33 -39.70 2.09
C LYS A 259 2.80 -39.48 1.74
N LEU A 260 3.08 -39.00 0.54
CA LEU A 260 4.43 -38.85 0.00
C LEU A 260 5.00 -37.44 0.14
N ALA A 261 4.14 -36.43 0.32
CA ALA A 261 4.59 -35.10 0.66
C ALA A 261 5.27 -35.16 2.03
N LYS A 262 6.56 -34.87 2.04
CA LYS A 262 7.32 -34.60 3.27
C LYS A 262 7.26 -33.09 3.50
N PRO A 263 6.32 -32.59 4.33
CA PRO A 263 6.29 -31.16 4.64
C PRO A 263 7.57 -30.79 5.38
N SER A 264 8.24 -29.71 4.94
CA SER A 264 9.27 -29.07 5.74
C SER A 264 8.66 -28.45 6.98
N THR A 265 9.49 -28.14 7.96
CA THR A 265 9.09 -27.26 9.07
C THR A 265 8.56 -25.95 8.51
N LEU A 266 7.37 -25.55 8.95
CA LEU A 266 6.77 -24.27 8.61
C LEU A 266 7.51 -23.17 9.37
N ARG A 267 7.88 -22.09 8.67
CA ARG A 267 8.52 -20.91 9.26
C ARG A 267 7.48 -19.83 9.47
N ALA A 268 7.45 -19.24 10.66
CA ALA A 268 6.59 -18.12 11.00
C ALA A 268 7.24 -16.81 10.53
N VAL A 269 6.59 -16.08 9.63
CA VAL A 269 7.15 -14.90 8.95
C VAL A 269 6.10 -13.81 8.78
N TYR A 270 6.44 -12.57 9.14
CA TYR A 270 5.67 -11.38 8.82
C TYR A 270 6.09 -10.79 7.49
N TYR A 271 5.12 -10.51 6.63
CA TYR A 271 5.31 -9.85 5.34
C TYR A 271 4.84 -8.39 5.41
N PRO A 272 5.62 -7.43 4.88
CA PRO A 272 5.24 -6.03 4.84
C PRO A 272 4.28 -5.73 3.68
N PHE A 273 3.26 -4.93 3.97
CA PHE A 273 2.32 -4.38 3.00
C PHE A 273 2.15 -2.89 3.25
N TRP A 274 2.17 -2.09 2.19
CA TRP A 274 1.75 -0.70 2.22
C TRP A 274 0.25 -0.64 2.01
N THR A 275 -0.46 0.13 2.83
CA THR A 275 -1.85 0.50 2.55
C THR A 275 -1.95 1.99 2.33
N PHE A 276 -2.88 2.39 1.48
CA PHE A 276 -3.14 3.77 1.12
C PHE A 276 -4.63 4.06 1.21
N ASP A 277 -4.94 5.19 1.84
CA ASP A 277 -6.29 5.73 1.96
C ASP A 277 -6.32 7.12 1.34
N GLY A 278 -7.46 7.54 0.81
CA GLY A 278 -7.59 8.90 0.28
C GLY A 278 -8.67 9.07 -0.79
N PHE A 279 -8.53 10.18 -1.52
CA PHE A 279 -9.53 10.65 -2.46
C PHE A 279 -8.92 10.91 -3.83
N LEU A 280 -9.56 10.36 -4.86
CA LEU A 280 -9.30 10.62 -6.26
C LEU A 280 -10.49 11.36 -6.89
N LYS A 281 -10.25 12.50 -7.50
CA LYS A 281 -11.19 13.18 -8.39
C LYS A 281 -10.74 13.03 -9.84
N LEU A 282 -11.68 12.73 -10.73
CA LEU A 282 -11.44 12.58 -12.16
C LEU A 282 -12.49 13.35 -12.96
N ASN A 283 -12.04 14.32 -13.74
CA ASN A 283 -12.92 15.04 -14.67
C ASN A 283 -13.18 14.18 -15.91
N TRP A 284 -14.39 14.21 -16.44
CA TRP A 284 -14.78 13.46 -17.63
C TRP A 284 -15.59 14.30 -18.61
N VAL A 285 -15.52 13.91 -19.88
CA VAL A 285 -16.34 14.45 -20.97
C VAL A 285 -16.80 13.30 -21.86
N CYS A 286 -18.07 13.29 -22.23
CA CYS A 286 -18.60 12.35 -23.22
C CYS A 286 -19.78 12.94 -23.99
N GLU A 287 -20.14 12.30 -25.09
CA GLU A 287 -21.36 12.61 -25.82
C GLU A 287 -22.48 11.66 -25.37
N VAL A 288 -23.63 12.23 -25.02
CA VAL A 288 -24.80 11.51 -24.51
C VAL A 288 -25.95 11.66 -25.48
N ASN A 289 -26.66 10.57 -25.77
CA ASN A 289 -27.86 10.60 -26.61
C ASN A 289 -29.07 11.10 -25.79
N HIS A 290 -29.57 12.28 -26.14
CA HIS A 290 -30.82 12.85 -25.62
C HIS A 290 -32.02 12.61 -26.56
N GLY A 291 -31.76 12.06 -27.74
CA GLY A 291 -32.78 11.70 -28.72
C GLY A 291 -33.33 10.29 -28.52
N SER A 292 -33.97 9.77 -29.57
CA SER A 292 -34.38 8.36 -29.62
C SER A 292 -33.30 7.51 -30.27
N SER A 293 -33.40 6.19 -30.17
CA SER A 293 -32.52 5.27 -30.89
C SER A 293 -32.58 5.45 -32.42
N ARG A 294 -33.72 5.93 -32.96
CA ARG A 294 -33.92 6.16 -34.40
C ARG A 294 -33.44 7.55 -34.86
N ASN A 295 -33.53 8.54 -33.99
CA ASN A 295 -33.07 9.91 -34.23
C ASN A 295 -32.21 10.36 -33.04
N PRO A 296 -30.92 9.97 -33.01
CA PRO A 296 -30.04 10.29 -31.88
C PRO A 296 -29.65 11.77 -31.91
N ILE A 297 -29.67 12.40 -30.73
CA ILE A 297 -29.21 13.78 -30.54
C ILE A 297 -28.07 13.73 -29.55
N TRP A 298 -26.84 13.90 -30.04
CA TRP A 298 -25.62 13.83 -29.24
C TRP A 298 -25.30 15.19 -28.63
N VAL A 299 -25.27 15.26 -27.31
CA VAL A 299 -24.90 16.46 -26.55
C VAL A 299 -23.64 16.17 -25.75
N VAL A 300 -22.70 17.11 -25.76
CA VAL A 300 -21.47 17.01 -24.96
C VAL A 300 -21.81 17.31 -23.50
N GLU A 301 -21.65 16.31 -22.65
CA GLU A 301 -21.78 16.42 -21.20
C GLU A 301 -20.39 16.35 -20.57
N ARG A 302 -20.21 17.12 -19.49
CA ARG A 302 -18.98 17.14 -18.69
C ARG A 302 -19.35 16.96 -17.23
N GLY A 303 -18.47 16.33 -16.47
CA GLY A 303 -18.66 16.20 -15.04
C GLY A 303 -17.38 15.78 -14.33
N GLU A 304 -17.56 15.54 -13.04
CA GLU A 304 -16.52 15.07 -12.13
C GLU A 304 -16.98 13.75 -11.55
N GLU A 305 -16.07 12.81 -11.37
CA GLU A 305 -16.30 11.55 -10.68
C GLU A 305 -15.28 11.42 -9.55
N PHE A 306 -15.73 10.91 -8.41
CA PHE A 306 -14.91 10.76 -7.21
C PHE A 306 -14.77 9.28 -6.86
N GLU A 307 -13.58 8.90 -6.41
CA GLU A 307 -13.30 7.59 -5.83
C GLU A 307 -12.65 7.79 -4.47
N ILE A 308 -13.31 7.30 -3.43
CA ILE A 308 -12.74 7.14 -2.10
C ILE A 308 -12.17 5.73 -2.06
N PHE A 309 -10.92 5.60 -1.66
CA PHE A 309 -10.27 4.31 -1.48
C PHE A 309 -9.78 4.20 -0.04
N ASP A 310 -9.92 3.00 0.50
CA ASP A 310 -9.69 2.63 1.89
C ASP A 310 -9.04 1.25 1.89
N ASP A 311 -7.88 1.16 2.54
CA ASP A 311 -6.95 0.03 2.56
C ASP A 311 -6.57 -0.49 1.15
N GLU A 312 -6.32 0.39 0.19
CA GLU A 312 -5.72 -0.05 -1.09
C GLU A 312 -4.27 -0.46 -0.84
N TRP A 313 -3.97 -1.75 -1.01
CA TRP A 313 -2.71 -2.31 -0.59
C TRP A 313 -1.77 -2.69 -1.74
N ILE A 314 -0.47 -2.52 -1.48
CA ILE A 314 0.64 -2.89 -2.34
C ILE A 314 1.62 -3.72 -1.50
N PRO A 315 2.11 -4.88 -1.99
CA PRO A 315 3.13 -5.63 -1.27
C PRO A 315 4.40 -4.80 -1.11
N GLY A 316 5.01 -4.87 0.08
CA GLY A 316 6.32 -4.26 0.34
C GLY A 316 7.48 -5.04 -0.26
N LEU A 317 7.20 -6.15 -0.96
CA LEU A 317 8.18 -7.02 -1.61
C LEU A 317 7.95 -7.07 -3.11
N THR A 318 8.97 -6.69 -3.89
CA THR A 318 8.99 -6.73 -5.36
C THR A 318 9.12 -8.16 -5.90
N SER A 319 9.71 -9.07 -5.12
CA SER A 319 9.96 -10.46 -5.53
C SER A 319 8.73 -11.37 -5.48
N LEU A 320 7.59 -10.88 -4.96
CA LEU A 320 6.38 -11.68 -4.86
C LEU A 320 5.71 -11.83 -6.22
N SER A 321 5.52 -13.07 -6.65
CA SER A 321 4.75 -13.33 -7.86
C SER A 321 3.25 -13.10 -7.63
N GLU A 322 2.50 -12.89 -8.70
CA GLU A 322 1.03 -12.79 -8.63
C GLU A 322 0.40 -14.05 -8.03
N GLU A 323 1.00 -15.23 -8.25
CA GLU A 323 0.57 -16.49 -7.63
C GLU A 323 0.78 -16.48 -6.11
N ASP A 324 1.92 -15.94 -5.64
CA ASP A 324 2.17 -15.77 -4.21
C ASP A 324 1.17 -14.81 -3.59
N LEU A 325 0.90 -13.66 -4.22
CA LEU A 325 -0.06 -12.66 -3.73
C LEU A 325 -1.48 -13.23 -3.62
N GLN A 326 -1.93 -13.99 -4.62
CA GLN A 326 -3.21 -14.70 -4.57
C GLN A 326 -3.24 -15.76 -3.46
N GLY A 327 -2.09 -16.35 -3.16
CA GLY A 327 -1.91 -17.28 -2.06
C GLY A 327 -1.99 -16.61 -0.69
N LEU A 328 -1.44 -15.40 -0.54
CA LEU A 328 -1.42 -14.64 0.71
C LEU A 328 -2.80 -14.01 1.02
N ALA A 329 -3.54 -13.59 -0.01
CA ALA A 329 -4.89 -13.06 0.10
C ALA A 329 -5.93 -14.12 0.52
N PRO A 330 -7.07 -13.77 1.14
CA PRO A 330 -7.48 -12.42 1.53
C PRO A 330 -6.74 -11.94 2.78
N LEU A 331 -6.38 -10.67 2.78
CA LEU A 331 -5.81 -9.95 3.92
C LEU A 331 -6.94 -9.20 4.63
N ASP A 332 -6.98 -9.29 5.96
CA ASP A 332 -7.99 -8.60 6.76
C ASP A 332 -7.37 -7.40 7.48
N PHE A 333 -7.37 -6.26 6.80
CA PHE A 333 -6.84 -4.99 7.30
C PHE A 333 -7.67 -4.41 8.45
N LYS A 334 -8.94 -4.80 8.60
CA LYS A 334 -9.81 -4.29 9.67
C LYS A 334 -9.50 -4.87 11.04
N THR A 335 -8.70 -5.94 11.10
CA THR A 335 -8.31 -6.60 12.35
C THR A 335 -6.86 -6.33 12.73
N VAL A 336 -6.21 -5.38 12.06
CA VAL A 336 -4.87 -4.94 12.40
C VAL A 336 -4.92 -3.98 13.57
N VAL A 337 -3.86 -3.99 14.36
CA VAL A 337 -3.72 -3.17 15.56
C VAL A 337 -2.48 -2.30 15.43
N ALA A 338 -2.39 -1.25 16.24
CA ALA A 338 -1.17 -0.44 16.31
C ALA A 338 0.06 -1.32 16.53
N TYR A 339 1.18 -0.97 15.89
CA TYR A 339 2.39 -1.78 15.93
C TYR A 339 2.87 -2.04 17.36
N GLU A 340 2.92 -3.32 17.73
CA GLU A 340 3.31 -3.79 19.04
C GLU A 340 4.44 -4.85 18.89
N PRO A 341 5.70 -4.51 19.23
CA PRO A 341 6.86 -5.39 19.02
C PRO A 341 6.76 -6.74 19.73
N THR A 342 6.06 -6.84 20.85
CA THR A 342 5.92 -8.11 21.60
C THR A 342 5.20 -9.21 20.81
N VAL A 343 4.39 -8.85 19.81
CA VAL A 343 3.70 -9.80 18.91
C VAL A 343 4.68 -10.48 17.92
N LEU A 344 5.89 -9.93 17.77
CA LEU A 344 6.94 -10.47 16.90
C LEU A 344 7.79 -11.55 17.57
N VAL A 345 7.57 -11.84 18.86
CA VAL A 345 8.33 -12.87 19.58
C VAL A 345 8.18 -14.22 18.88
N ASP A 346 9.30 -14.81 18.48
CA ASP A 346 9.42 -16.05 17.71
C ASP A 346 8.95 -16.00 16.24
N TRP A 347 8.69 -14.80 15.72
CA TRP A 347 8.39 -14.58 14.31
C TRP A 347 9.57 -13.90 13.60
N ASN A 348 9.86 -14.35 12.38
CA ASN A 348 10.72 -13.60 11.49
C ASN A 348 9.93 -12.43 10.89
N VAL A 349 10.59 -11.31 10.59
CA VAL A 349 9.95 -10.17 9.92
C VAL A 349 10.68 -9.88 8.63
N LEU A 350 9.95 -9.72 7.53
CA LEU A 350 10.54 -9.32 6.26
C LEU A 350 10.67 -7.80 6.15
N ALA A 351 11.83 -7.36 5.69
CA ALA A 351 12.10 -6.03 5.21
C ALA A 351 11.31 -5.77 3.94
N TYR A 352 10.86 -4.52 3.74
CA TYR A 352 10.38 -4.10 2.44
C TYR A 352 11.56 -3.74 1.53
N ASP A 353 11.52 -4.21 0.29
CA ASP A 353 12.41 -3.79 -0.81
C ASP A 353 11.67 -2.90 -1.82
N HIS A 354 10.35 -2.77 -1.69
CA HIS A 354 9.51 -1.85 -2.43
C HIS A 354 9.27 -0.60 -1.57
N SER A 355 9.85 0.53 -1.97
CA SER A 355 9.80 1.77 -1.18
C SER A 355 8.38 2.35 -1.09
N LEU A 356 8.11 3.21 -0.10
CA LEU A 356 6.83 3.91 0.01
C LEU A 356 6.52 4.76 -1.23
N ALA A 357 7.54 5.44 -1.77
CA ALA A 357 7.41 6.27 -2.97
C ALA A 357 6.95 5.44 -4.18
N GLU A 358 7.63 4.33 -4.48
CA GLU A 358 7.27 3.43 -5.58
C GLU A 358 5.90 2.78 -5.35
N ALA A 359 5.65 2.25 -4.15
CA ALA A 359 4.37 1.64 -3.81
C ALA A 359 3.21 2.64 -3.94
N SER A 360 3.43 3.92 -3.63
CA SER A 360 2.42 4.97 -3.80
C SER A 360 2.10 5.25 -5.27
N LEU A 361 3.08 5.12 -6.18
CA LEU A 361 2.86 5.27 -7.61
C LEU A 361 2.05 4.09 -8.15
N ASP A 362 2.39 2.86 -7.76
CA ASP A 362 1.68 1.65 -8.13
C ASP A 362 0.22 1.67 -7.66
N ALA A 363 -0.02 2.10 -6.42
CA ALA A 363 -1.37 2.26 -5.87
C ALA A 363 -2.17 3.28 -6.71
N ARG A 364 -1.58 4.44 -6.99
CA ARG A 364 -2.23 5.50 -7.78
C ARG A 364 -2.54 5.05 -9.21
N GLU A 365 -1.63 4.33 -9.85
CA GLU A 365 -1.87 3.77 -11.18
C GLU A 365 -3.04 2.78 -11.15
N ARG A 366 -3.02 1.84 -10.20
CA ARG A 366 -4.05 0.81 -10.06
C ARG A 366 -5.44 1.42 -9.83
N ILE A 367 -5.56 2.36 -8.90
CA ILE A 367 -6.82 3.04 -8.58
C ILE A 367 -7.31 3.85 -9.79
N ALA A 368 -6.45 4.66 -10.41
CA ALA A 368 -6.84 5.46 -11.57
C ALA A 368 -7.27 4.60 -12.77
N LYS A 369 -6.60 3.46 -12.99
CA LYS A 369 -6.97 2.49 -14.02
C LYS A 369 -8.33 1.86 -13.73
N ARG A 370 -8.58 1.44 -12.49
CA ARG A 370 -9.87 0.87 -12.03
C ARG A 370 -11.01 1.87 -12.24
N LEU A 371 -10.83 3.12 -11.81
CA LEU A 371 -11.83 4.17 -12.00
C LEU A 371 -12.13 4.39 -13.49
N ARG A 372 -11.09 4.56 -14.32
CA ARG A 372 -11.25 4.77 -15.78
C ARG A 372 -11.99 3.63 -16.47
N GLN A 373 -11.69 2.38 -16.13
CA GLN A 373 -12.37 1.21 -16.69
C GLN A 373 -13.85 1.16 -16.33
N ASN A 374 -14.19 1.62 -15.12
CA ASN A 374 -15.57 1.63 -14.61
C ASN A 374 -16.33 2.92 -14.95
N LEU A 375 -15.64 3.97 -15.40
CA LEU A 375 -16.17 5.31 -15.61
C LEU A 375 -17.38 5.33 -16.57
N ARG A 376 -17.29 4.60 -17.68
CA ARG A 376 -18.39 4.49 -18.66
C ARG A 376 -19.66 3.89 -18.06
N HIS A 377 -19.52 2.97 -17.10
CA HIS A 377 -20.63 2.31 -16.45
C HIS A 377 -21.20 3.15 -15.30
N LYS A 378 -20.33 3.84 -14.54
CA LYS A 378 -20.71 4.74 -13.43
C LYS A 378 -21.41 6.02 -13.91
N VAL A 379 -20.84 6.70 -14.90
CA VAL A 379 -21.33 8.01 -15.35
C VAL A 379 -22.61 7.86 -16.15
N LEU A 380 -23.69 8.51 -15.74
CA LEU A 380 -24.99 8.54 -16.44
C LEU A 380 -25.49 7.12 -16.82
N PRO A 381 -25.78 6.26 -15.83
CA PRO A 381 -26.15 4.87 -16.08
C PRO A 381 -27.43 4.77 -16.93
N GLY A 382 -27.49 3.79 -17.83
CA GLY A 382 -28.63 3.56 -18.72
C GLY A 382 -28.75 4.50 -19.93
N ARG A 383 -27.87 5.50 -20.07
CA ARG A 383 -27.81 6.37 -21.26
C ARG A 383 -26.86 5.80 -22.31
N GLU A 384 -27.20 5.99 -23.59
CA GLU A 384 -26.29 5.72 -24.70
C GLU A 384 -25.22 6.81 -24.76
N LYS A 385 -23.95 6.40 -24.77
CA LYS A 385 -22.78 7.27 -24.56
C LYS A 385 -21.65 6.89 -25.52
N ARG A 386 -20.94 7.87 -26.05
CA ARG A 386 -19.75 7.69 -26.91
C ARG A 386 -18.68 8.75 -26.64
N ASN A 387 -17.50 8.58 -27.25
CA ASN A 387 -16.38 9.52 -27.18
C ASN A 387 -15.97 9.87 -25.74
N PHE A 388 -15.92 8.87 -24.87
CA PHE A 388 -15.60 9.06 -23.47
C PHE A 388 -14.12 9.44 -23.31
N GLN A 389 -13.84 10.55 -22.65
CA GLN A 389 -12.49 10.99 -22.31
C GLN A 389 -12.43 11.37 -20.83
N SER A 390 -11.29 11.12 -20.21
CA SER A 390 -11.00 11.50 -18.82
C SER A 390 -9.80 12.43 -18.77
N GLY A 391 -9.84 13.41 -17.86
CA GLY A 391 -8.72 14.27 -17.54
C GLY A 391 -7.60 13.60 -16.73
N ALA A 392 -6.67 14.42 -16.26
CA ALA A 392 -5.66 13.99 -15.30
C ALA A 392 -6.30 13.69 -13.94
N PRO A 393 -5.83 12.66 -13.21
CA PRO A 393 -6.33 12.34 -11.88
C PRO A 393 -5.85 13.38 -10.85
N GLU A 394 -6.79 13.93 -10.08
CA GLU A 394 -6.52 14.87 -8.99
C GLU A 394 -6.59 14.12 -7.65
N TRP A 395 -5.49 14.06 -6.92
CA TRP A 395 -5.37 13.29 -5.67
C TRP A 395 -5.39 14.23 -4.47
N SER A 396 -6.04 13.82 -3.38
CA SER A 396 -6.09 14.60 -2.14
C SER A 396 -6.19 13.72 -0.91
N GLY A 397 -5.64 14.21 0.21
CA GLY A 397 -5.77 13.56 1.51
C GLY A 397 -5.16 12.16 1.59
N MET A 398 -4.10 11.88 0.83
CA MET A 398 -3.49 10.54 0.84
C MET A 398 -2.76 10.28 2.16
N THR A 399 -3.13 9.19 2.83
CA THR A 399 -2.43 8.64 3.99
C THR A 399 -1.85 7.27 3.65
N TYR A 400 -0.92 6.79 4.49
CA TYR A 400 -0.36 5.46 4.37
C TYR A 400 -0.19 4.78 5.73
N LYS A 401 -0.17 3.45 5.71
CA LYS A 401 0.29 2.60 6.82
C LYS A 401 1.24 1.53 6.27
N LEU A 402 2.35 1.29 6.96
CA LEU A 402 3.14 0.06 6.80
C LEU A 402 2.58 -1.00 7.74
N VAL A 403 2.01 -2.06 7.17
CA VAL A 403 1.32 -3.12 7.91
C VAL A 403 2.05 -4.45 7.76
N LEU A 404 2.27 -5.13 8.87
CA LEU A 404 2.86 -6.47 8.89
C LEU A 404 1.78 -7.56 8.97
N PHE A 405 1.79 -8.52 8.05
CA PHE A 405 0.87 -9.66 8.03
C PHE A 405 1.55 -11.00 8.32
N PRO A 406 1.00 -11.85 9.21
CA PRO A 406 1.64 -13.09 9.63
C PRO A 406 1.29 -14.26 8.69
N PHE A 407 2.33 -14.96 8.24
CA PHE A 407 2.23 -16.17 7.42
C PHE A 407 3.11 -17.29 7.95
N TYR A 408 2.63 -18.52 7.80
CA TYR A 408 3.50 -19.69 7.85
C TYR A 408 3.92 -20.06 6.44
N VAL A 409 5.22 -20.06 6.19
CA VAL A 409 5.80 -20.37 4.88
C VAL A 409 6.55 -21.68 4.97
N GLY A 410 6.37 -22.54 3.98
CA GLY A 410 7.06 -23.80 3.92
C GLY A 410 7.26 -24.29 2.50
N ASN A 411 7.91 -25.43 2.39
CA ASN A 411 7.95 -26.19 1.17
C ASN A 411 7.64 -27.66 1.45
N TYR A 412 7.25 -28.37 0.40
CA TYR A 412 7.17 -29.82 0.45
C TYR A 412 7.72 -30.40 -0.84
N THR A 413 8.36 -31.54 -0.71
CA THR A 413 8.90 -32.27 -1.86
C THR A 413 7.93 -33.37 -2.27
N TYR A 414 7.60 -33.43 -3.56
CA TYR A 414 6.82 -34.51 -4.14
C TYR A 414 7.45 -34.97 -5.46
N ARG A 415 7.81 -36.26 -5.54
CA ARG A 415 8.48 -36.88 -6.71
C ARG A 415 9.69 -36.07 -7.22
N GLY A 416 10.53 -35.59 -6.29
CA GLY A 416 11.75 -34.85 -6.59
C GLY A 416 11.56 -33.37 -6.96
N LYS A 417 10.31 -32.86 -6.97
CA LYS A 417 10.01 -31.44 -7.18
C LYS A 417 9.61 -30.78 -5.87
N ALA A 418 10.14 -29.59 -5.60
CA ALA A 418 9.75 -28.76 -4.47
C ALA A 418 8.54 -27.90 -4.84
N TYR A 419 7.61 -27.75 -3.90
CA TYR A 419 6.43 -26.91 -4.02
C TYR A 419 6.38 -25.98 -2.80
N HIS A 420 6.13 -24.70 -3.05
CA HIS A 420 5.95 -23.71 -2.00
C HIS A 420 4.53 -23.74 -1.46
N LEU A 421 4.39 -23.49 -0.17
CA LEU A 421 3.10 -23.39 0.49
C LEU A 421 3.11 -22.21 1.46
N PHE A 422 1.94 -21.61 1.61
CA PHE A 422 1.67 -20.53 2.53
C PHE A 422 0.43 -20.85 3.35
N VAL A 423 0.44 -20.46 4.62
CA VAL A 423 -0.73 -20.45 5.47
C VAL A 423 -0.87 -19.04 6.03
N ASN A 424 -1.97 -18.38 5.71
CA ASN A 424 -2.30 -17.09 6.32
C ASN A 424 -2.64 -17.32 7.79
N ALA A 425 -1.87 -16.73 8.71
CA ALA A 425 -2.03 -16.99 10.13
C ALA A 425 -3.17 -16.18 10.78
N GLN A 426 -3.83 -15.25 10.07
CA GLN A 426 -5.06 -14.61 10.54
C GLN A 426 -6.30 -15.46 10.28
N ASN A 427 -6.38 -16.15 9.14
CA ASN A 427 -7.61 -16.82 8.69
C ASN A 427 -7.47 -18.33 8.42
N GLY A 428 -6.25 -18.86 8.46
CA GLY A 428 -5.97 -20.28 8.24
C GLY A 428 -6.10 -20.73 6.78
N LYS A 429 -6.25 -19.82 5.82
CA LYS A 429 -6.26 -20.16 4.40
C LYS A 429 -4.90 -20.73 4.01
N VAL A 430 -4.90 -21.95 3.48
CA VAL A 430 -3.72 -22.62 2.92
C VAL A 430 -3.71 -22.43 1.42
N SER A 431 -2.57 -22.02 0.89
CA SER A 431 -2.31 -21.80 -0.53
C SER A 431 -0.94 -22.36 -0.92
N GLY A 432 -0.74 -22.52 -2.22
CA GLY A 432 0.46 -23.13 -2.78
C GLY A 432 0.14 -24.00 -4.00
N ALA A 433 1.15 -24.24 -4.82
CA ALA A 433 1.01 -25.06 -6.01
C ALA A 433 0.91 -26.54 -5.61
N LYS A 434 -0.05 -27.28 -6.22
CA LYS A 434 -0.14 -28.73 -6.09
C LYS A 434 0.21 -29.44 -7.40
N PRO A 435 0.86 -30.62 -7.35
CA PRO A 435 1.08 -31.43 -8.53
C PRO A 435 -0.26 -31.86 -9.13
N VAL A 436 -0.50 -31.49 -10.38
CA VAL A 436 -1.68 -31.92 -11.14
C VAL A 436 -1.46 -33.34 -11.64
N ASP A 437 -2.40 -34.22 -11.32
CA ASP A 437 -2.48 -35.56 -11.88
C ASP A 437 -3.09 -35.48 -13.29
N ARG A 438 -2.21 -35.52 -14.30
CA ARG A 438 -2.62 -35.43 -15.71
C ARG A 438 -3.55 -36.55 -16.14
N VAL A 439 -3.47 -37.73 -15.51
CA VAL A 439 -4.35 -38.85 -15.84
C VAL A 439 -5.77 -38.54 -15.40
N LYS A 440 -5.94 -38.06 -14.15
CA LYS A 440 -7.25 -37.63 -13.64
C LYS A 440 -7.82 -36.46 -14.44
N GLN A 441 -6.98 -35.50 -14.80
CA GLN A 441 -7.38 -34.35 -15.60
C GLN A 441 -7.88 -34.77 -16.99
N VAL A 442 -7.11 -35.60 -17.72
CA VAL A 442 -7.50 -36.09 -19.06
C VAL A 442 -8.75 -36.95 -18.99
N ALA A 443 -8.85 -37.86 -18.01
CA ALA A 443 -10.03 -38.69 -17.83
C ALA A 443 -11.30 -37.86 -17.59
N PHE A 444 -11.20 -36.80 -16.77
CA PHE A 444 -12.31 -35.88 -16.55
C PHE A 444 -12.70 -35.12 -17.82
N PHE A 445 -11.73 -34.59 -18.58
CA PHE A 445 -12.02 -33.92 -19.86
C PHE A 445 -12.69 -34.86 -20.87
N LEU A 446 -12.21 -36.10 -20.99
CA LEU A 446 -12.82 -37.12 -21.84
C LEU A 446 -14.26 -37.42 -21.43
N LEU A 447 -14.53 -37.52 -20.13
CA LEU A 447 -15.88 -37.74 -19.61
C LEU A 447 -16.81 -36.56 -19.91
N VAL A 448 -16.34 -35.32 -19.74
CA VAL A 448 -17.11 -34.11 -20.08
C VAL A 448 -17.42 -34.08 -21.57
N VAL A 449 -16.43 -34.33 -22.43
CA VAL A 449 -16.63 -34.38 -23.90
C VAL A 449 -17.62 -35.48 -24.27
N LEU A 450 -17.48 -36.69 -23.72
CA LEU A 450 -18.40 -37.80 -23.97
C LEU A 450 -19.83 -37.46 -23.51
N SER A 451 -19.99 -36.82 -22.35
CA SER A 451 -21.30 -36.42 -21.85
C SER A 451 -21.95 -35.34 -22.73
N ALA A 452 -21.17 -34.38 -23.22
CA ALA A 452 -21.63 -33.33 -24.11
C ALA A 452 -22.01 -33.88 -25.49
N THR A 453 -21.26 -34.85 -26.04
CA THR A 453 -21.60 -35.48 -27.31
C THR A 453 -22.86 -36.33 -27.20
N VAL A 454 -23.03 -37.09 -26.10
CA VAL A 454 -24.28 -37.84 -25.84
C VAL A 454 -25.46 -36.89 -25.69
N LEU A 455 -25.31 -35.77 -24.98
CA LEU A 455 -26.37 -34.76 -24.85
C LEU A 455 -26.75 -34.15 -26.20
N LEU A 456 -25.75 -33.76 -27.02
CA LEU A 456 -25.99 -33.22 -28.35
C LEU A 456 -26.66 -34.24 -29.28
N LEU A 457 -26.24 -35.51 -29.23
CA LEU A 457 -26.88 -36.59 -29.98
C LEU A 457 -28.33 -36.81 -29.53
N ALA A 458 -28.59 -36.81 -28.22
CA ALA A 458 -29.95 -36.93 -27.69
C ALA A 458 -30.83 -35.75 -28.13
N LEU A 459 -30.32 -34.51 -28.07
CA LEU A 459 -31.02 -33.31 -28.55
C LEU A 459 -31.25 -33.35 -30.05
N TYR A 460 -30.29 -33.86 -30.83
CA TYR A 460 -30.43 -34.03 -32.28
C TYR A 460 -31.49 -35.08 -32.63
N LEU A 461 -31.47 -36.25 -31.98
CA LEU A 461 -32.48 -37.30 -32.17
C LEU A 461 -33.88 -36.82 -31.74
N LEU A 462 -33.98 -36.07 -30.64
CA LEU A 462 -35.22 -35.42 -30.23
C LEU A 462 -35.68 -34.41 -31.30
N GLY A 463 -34.79 -33.56 -31.79
CA GLY A 463 -35.09 -32.61 -32.87
C GLY A 463 -35.59 -33.27 -34.15
N LEU A 464 -35.03 -34.43 -34.53
CA LEU A 464 -35.53 -35.24 -35.65
C LEU A 464 -36.92 -35.79 -35.37
N SER A 465 -37.18 -36.31 -34.16
CA SER A 465 -38.49 -36.87 -33.79
C SER A 465 -39.61 -35.83 -33.72
N PHE A 466 -39.27 -34.56 -33.43
CA PHE A 466 -40.21 -33.44 -33.40
C PHE A 466 -40.25 -32.62 -34.70
N GLY A 467 -39.53 -33.04 -35.76
CA GLY A 467 -39.59 -32.41 -37.08
C GLY A 467 -38.87 -31.06 -37.20
N TRP A 468 -37.98 -30.71 -36.27
CA TRP A 468 -37.25 -29.42 -36.28
C TRP A 468 -36.24 -29.26 -37.43
N PHE A 469 -35.83 -30.35 -38.07
CA PHE A 469 -34.83 -30.35 -39.15
C PHE A 469 -35.38 -30.88 -40.49
N GLY A 470 -36.69 -30.79 -40.71
CA GLY A 470 -37.31 -31.14 -41.99
C GLY A 470 -36.96 -30.13 -43.09
N PHE A 471 -36.30 -30.62 -44.15
CA PHE A 471 -36.22 -29.99 -45.47
C PHE A 471 -37.59 -29.99 -46.16
#